data_AF-A0A545U9M5-F1
#
_entry.id   AF-A0A545U9M5-F1
#
_cell.length_a   1.000
_cell.length_b   1.000
_cell.length_c   1.000
_cell.angle_alpha   90.00
_cell.angle_beta   90.00
_cell.angle_gamma   90.00
#
_symmetry.space_group_name_H-M   'P 1'
#
loop_
_entity.id
_entity.type
_entity.pdbx_description
1 polymer ?
#
loop_
_entity_poly.entity_id
_entity_poly.type
_entity_poly.pdbx_seq_one_letter_code
_entity_poly.pdbx_strand_id
1 'polypeptide(L)'
;MSVMLRTYARRLLTVALFLAAFGLGAQTVFGDRSDADFDVARYIEATVARLQMVRDAMAAGALPTRSQQAAVLAGYGLDERDYYLDASRHATQIAVYLENHPGDRALIESLSEQIKNLVSEVAD
;
A
#
# COMPACT_ATOMS: atom_id res chain seq x y z
N MET A 1 -2.13 -24.90 7.81
CA MET A 1 -1.78 -23.48 7.57
C MET A 1 -3.05 -22.78 7.11
N SER A 2 -3.59 -21.90 7.95
CA SER A 2 -5.04 -21.62 8.02
C SER A 2 -5.55 -20.76 6.87
N VAL A 3 -6.79 -21.04 6.43
CA VAL A 3 -7.60 -20.28 5.46
C VAL A 3 -7.54 -18.76 5.67
N MET A 4 -7.33 -18.30 6.91
CA MET A 4 -7.13 -16.89 7.27
C MET A 4 -5.95 -16.22 6.57
N LEU A 5 -4.85 -16.93 6.30
CA LEU A 5 -3.66 -16.37 5.67
C LEU A 5 -3.94 -15.92 4.22
N ARG A 6 -4.71 -16.74 3.47
CA ARG A 6 -5.10 -16.48 2.08
C ARG A 6 -6.04 -15.29 1.95
N THR A 7 -6.98 -15.15 2.88
CA THR A 7 -7.95 -14.05 2.86
C THR A 7 -7.29 -12.70 3.18
N TYR A 8 -6.35 -12.69 4.14
CA TYR A 8 -5.62 -11.47 4.51
C TYR A 8 -4.66 -11.01 3.40
N ALA A 9 -3.91 -11.96 2.82
CA ALA A 9 -3.03 -11.71 1.69
C ALA A 9 -3.76 -11.07 0.48
N ARG A 10 -4.93 -11.59 0.11
CA ARG A 10 -5.76 -11.03 -0.97
C ARG A 10 -6.22 -9.60 -0.69
N ARG A 11 -6.57 -9.28 0.55
CA ARG A 11 -6.99 -7.92 0.94
C ARG A 11 -5.83 -6.92 0.89
N LEU A 12 -4.62 -7.33 1.31
CA LEU A 12 -3.42 -6.52 1.19
C LEU A 12 -3.03 -6.24 -0.26
N LEU A 13 -3.20 -7.24 -1.14
CA LEU A 13 -2.92 -7.12 -2.56
C LEU A 13 -3.86 -6.14 -3.27
N THR A 14 -5.10 -5.99 -2.78
CA THR A 14 -6.11 -5.16 -3.44
C THR A 14 -5.73 -3.68 -3.41
N VAL A 15 -5.11 -3.21 -2.33
CA VAL A 15 -4.64 -1.82 -2.20
C VAL A 15 -3.37 -1.57 -3.03
N ALA A 16 -2.45 -2.53 -3.04
CA ALA A 16 -1.23 -2.46 -3.87
C ALA A 16 -1.56 -2.48 -5.36
N LEU A 17 -2.51 -3.32 -5.79
CA LEU A 17 -3.00 -3.36 -7.16
C LEU A 17 -3.83 -2.13 -7.52
N PHE A 18 -4.57 -1.52 -6.58
CA PHE A 18 -5.25 -0.24 -6.84
C PHE A 18 -4.26 0.88 -7.16
N LEU A 19 -3.13 0.94 -6.44
CA LEU A 19 -2.06 1.90 -6.68
C LEU A 19 -1.28 1.62 -7.99
N ALA A 20 -1.10 0.35 -8.35
CA ALA A 20 -0.37 -0.05 -9.55
C ALA A 20 -1.22 -0.02 -10.84
N ALA A 21 -2.53 -0.28 -10.74
CA ALA A 21 -3.37 -0.53 -11.92
C ALA A 21 -4.09 0.71 -12.46
N PHE A 22 -4.40 1.73 -11.64
CA PHE A 22 -5.44 2.68 -12.06
C PHE A 22 -5.18 4.14 -11.65
N GLY A 23 -4.61 4.90 -12.59
CA GLY A 23 -4.82 6.34 -12.76
C GLY A 23 -6.16 6.67 -13.44
N LEU A 24 -7.25 5.92 -13.17
CA LEU A 24 -8.53 6.10 -13.86
C LEU A 24 -9.72 6.07 -12.88
N GLY A 25 -10.04 7.24 -12.35
CA GLY A 25 -11.42 7.58 -11.98
C GLY A 25 -12.00 6.90 -10.73
N ALA A 26 -11.66 7.42 -9.55
CA ALA A 26 -12.53 7.32 -8.39
C ALA A 26 -12.69 8.71 -7.77
N GLN A 27 -13.62 9.49 -8.33
CA GLN A 27 -14.16 10.67 -7.65
C GLN A 27 -15.12 10.19 -6.57
N THR A 28 -14.62 9.90 -5.37
CA THR A 28 -15.47 9.73 -4.18
C THR A 28 -15.13 10.80 -3.17
N VAL A 29 -15.97 11.83 -3.17
CA VAL A 29 -16.02 12.93 -2.21
C VAL A 29 -16.20 12.35 -0.81
N PHE A 30 -15.17 12.39 0.03
CA PHE A 30 -15.32 12.24 1.48
C PHE A 30 -14.26 13.06 2.20
N GLY A 31 -14.69 13.93 3.11
CA GLY A 31 -13.98 14.35 4.33
C GLY A 31 -13.23 15.69 4.30
N ASP A 32 -13.67 16.58 5.18
CA ASP A 32 -13.22 17.96 5.45
C ASP A 32 -11.84 18.00 6.16
N ARG A 33 -10.81 17.40 5.58
CA ARG A 33 -9.41 17.66 5.96
C ARG A 33 -8.76 18.40 4.80
N SER A 34 -8.21 19.57 5.06
CA SER A 34 -7.62 20.43 4.04
C SER A 34 -6.54 19.66 3.27
N ASP A 35 -6.62 19.68 1.93
CA ASP A 35 -5.60 19.12 1.02
C ASP A 35 -4.17 19.63 1.31
N ALA A 36 -4.04 20.68 2.12
CA ALA A 36 -2.78 21.31 2.50
C ALA A 36 -1.83 20.42 3.31
N ASP A 37 -2.32 19.36 3.98
CA ASP A 37 -1.49 18.50 4.82
C ASP A 37 -1.02 17.21 4.11
N PHE A 38 -1.53 16.92 2.90
CA PHE A 38 -1.17 15.70 2.18
C PHE A 38 0.19 15.85 1.49
N ASP A 39 1.16 15.09 1.97
CA ASP A 39 2.49 14.98 1.40
C ASP A 39 2.60 13.68 0.59
N VAL A 40 2.48 13.80 -0.73
CA VAL A 40 2.50 12.65 -1.64
C VAL A 40 3.82 11.88 -1.58
N ALA A 41 4.96 12.56 -1.39
CA ALA A 41 6.26 11.89 -1.31
C ALA A 41 6.32 11.03 -0.05
N ARG A 42 5.91 11.59 1.09
CA ARG A 42 5.83 10.86 2.36
C ARG A 42 4.85 9.70 2.31
N TYR A 43 3.71 9.88 1.65
CA TYR A 43 2.74 8.81 1.43
C TYR A 43 3.34 7.65 0.62
N ILE A 44 4.09 7.97 -0.44
CA ILE A 44 4.79 6.97 -1.25
C ILE A 44 5.88 6.25 -0.45
N GLU A 45 6.69 6.97 0.34
CA GLU A 45 7.68 6.36 1.23
C GLU A 45 7.04 5.39 2.24
N ALA A 46 5.93 5.82 2.88
CA ALA A 46 5.17 4.98 3.80
C ALA A 46 4.61 3.73 3.10
N THR A 47 4.13 3.88 1.86
CA THR A 47 3.63 2.77 1.03
C THR A 47 4.75 1.77 0.76
N VAL A 48 5.93 2.24 0.34
CA VAL A 48 7.10 1.39 0.07
C VAL A 48 7.54 0.65 1.33
N ALA A 49 7.72 1.34 2.46
CA ALA A 49 8.12 0.73 3.73
C ALA A 49 7.13 -0.34 4.18
N ARG A 50 5.82 -0.08 4.01
CA ARG A 50 4.77 -1.04 4.32
C ARG A 50 4.84 -2.27 3.42
N LEU A 51 5.04 -2.10 2.11
CA LEU A 51 5.18 -3.20 1.16
C LEU A 51 6.43 -4.05 1.43
N GLN A 52 7.57 -3.41 1.72
CA GLN A 52 8.80 -4.10 2.12
C GLN A 52 8.59 -4.95 3.36
N MET A 53 7.99 -4.38 4.42
CA MET A 53 7.69 -5.12 5.64
C MET A 53 6.78 -6.33 5.36
N VAL A 54 5.73 -6.17 4.54
CA VAL A 54 4.85 -7.28 4.16
C VAL A 54 5.63 -8.36 3.43
N ARG A 55 6.46 -7.98 2.45
CA ARG A 55 7.29 -8.91 1.69
C ARG A 55 8.25 -9.67 2.59
N ASP A 56 8.93 -8.99 3.51
CA ASP A 56 9.92 -9.61 4.40
C ASP A 56 9.27 -10.55 5.41
N ALA A 57 8.14 -10.15 5.99
CA ALA A 57 7.37 -11.02 6.86
C ALA A 57 6.90 -12.29 6.12
N MET A 58 6.43 -12.15 4.88
CA MET A 58 5.99 -13.28 4.06
C MET A 58 7.15 -14.19 3.63
N ALA A 59 8.30 -13.63 3.25
CA ALA A 59 9.50 -14.40 2.95
C ALA A 59 9.99 -15.20 4.18
N ALA A 60 9.74 -14.70 5.39
CA ALA A 60 9.99 -15.42 6.64
C ALA A 60 8.86 -16.41 7.04
N GLY A 61 7.84 -16.61 6.20
CA GLY A 61 6.71 -17.52 6.46
C GLY A 61 5.67 -16.98 7.43
N ALA A 62 5.61 -15.65 7.63
CA ALA A 62 4.70 -14.98 8.55
C ALA A 62 3.85 -13.90 7.84
N LEU A 63 2.86 -13.35 8.55
CA LEU A 63 2.16 -12.13 8.15
C LEU A 63 2.45 -11.02 9.18
N PRO A 64 2.64 -9.77 8.74
CA PRO A 64 2.81 -8.68 9.67
C PRO A 64 1.52 -8.44 10.44
N THR A 65 1.63 -8.29 11.76
CA THR A 65 0.49 -7.98 12.61
C THR A 65 -0.07 -6.59 12.27
N ARG A 66 -1.32 -6.35 12.66
CA ARG A 66 -1.94 -5.03 12.49
C ARG A 66 -1.16 -3.94 13.24
N SER A 67 -0.62 -4.24 14.42
CA SER A 67 0.20 -3.30 15.18
C SER A 67 1.53 -2.97 14.50
N GLN A 68 2.16 -3.95 13.84
CA GLN A 68 3.38 -3.71 13.04
C GLN A 68 3.08 -2.81 11.84
N GLN A 69 1.98 -3.08 11.12
CA GLN A 69 1.54 -2.22 10.01
C GLN A 69 1.23 -0.79 10.45
N ALA A 70 0.51 -0.63 11.57
CA ALA A 70 0.21 0.68 12.13
C ALA A 70 1.49 1.40 12.61
N ALA A 71 2.45 0.70 13.19
CA ALA A 71 3.71 1.28 13.64
C ALA A 71 4.57 1.80 12.47
N VAL A 72 4.59 1.07 11.33
CA VAL A 72 5.24 1.56 10.11
C VAL A 72 4.62 2.88 9.67
N LEU A 73 3.28 2.95 9.53
CA LEU A 73 2.60 4.17 9.11
C LEU A 73 2.79 5.33 10.09
N ALA A 74 2.73 5.05 11.40
CA ALA A 74 2.97 6.05 12.44
C ALA A 74 4.38 6.65 12.38
N GLY A 75 5.39 5.87 11.93
CA GLY A 75 6.74 6.36 11.67
C GLY A 75 6.80 7.47 10.60
N TYR A 76 5.80 7.53 9.72
CA TYR A 76 5.61 8.58 8.71
C TYR A 76 4.56 9.62 9.12
N GLY A 77 4.10 9.59 10.37
CA GLY A 77 3.05 10.48 10.87
C GLY A 77 1.66 10.19 10.28
N LEU A 78 1.45 9.00 9.71
CA LEU A 78 0.18 8.57 9.13
C LEU A 78 -0.54 7.63 10.10
N ASP A 79 -1.86 7.77 10.19
CA ASP A 79 -2.69 6.74 10.80
C ASP A 79 -3.22 5.75 9.74
N GLU A 80 -3.58 4.54 10.19
CA GLU A 80 -4.03 3.47 9.29
C GLU A 80 -5.28 3.85 8.49
N ARG A 81 -6.22 4.59 9.12
CA ARG A 81 -7.47 4.99 8.48
C ARG A 81 -7.20 6.04 7.42
N ASP A 82 -6.43 7.07 7.76
CA ASP A 82 -6.06 8.16 6.87
C ASP A 82 -5.28 7.64 5.67
N TYR A 83 -4.31 6.75 5.89
CA TYR A 83 -3.56 6.12 4.80
C TYR A 83 -4.46 5.53 3.70
N TYR A 84 -5.51 4.78 4.07
CA TYR A 84 -6.43 4.21 3.07
C TYR A 84 -7.39 5.24 2.45
N LEU A 85 -7.77 6.27 3.21
CA LEU A 85 -8.61 7.36 2.69
C LEU A 85 -7.83 8.21 1.70
N ASP A 86 -6.57 8.52 2.01
CA ASP A 86 -5.69 9.34 1.19
C ASP A 86 -5.40 8.70 -0.16
N ALA A 87 -5.23 7.37 -0.20
CA ALA A 87 -5.12 6.61 -1.44
C ALA A 87 -6.26 6.90 -2.43
N SER A 88 -7.49 7.03 -1.90
CA SER A 88 -8.69 7.27 -2.70
C SER A 88 -8.88 8.75 -3.02
N ARG A 89 -8.67 9.64 -2.04
CA ARG A 89 -8.88 11.08 -2.20
C ARG A 89 -7.81 11.71 -3.10
N HIS A 90 -6.56 11.27 -2.98
CA HIS A 90 -5.41 11.86 -3.65
C HIS A 90 -4.89 11.01 -4.81
N ALA A 91 -5.71 10.09 -5.34
CA ALA A 91 -5.33 9.17 -6.42
C ALA A 91 -4.68 9.89 -7.62
N THR A 92 -5.22 11.05 -8.03
CA THR A 92 -4.65 11.86 -9.13
C THR A 92 -3.27 12.42 -8.78
N GLN A 93 -3.08 12.95 -7.57
CA GLN A 93 -1.79 13.50 -7.15
C GLN A 93 -0.74 12.40 -7.02
N ILE A 94 -1.13 11.24 -6.49
CA ILE A 94 -0.31 10.03 -6.41
C ILE A 94 0.10 9.57 -7.82
N ALA A 95 -0.84 9.50 -8.76
CA ALA A 95 -0.56 9.10 -10.14
C ALA A 95 0.44 10.07 -10.82
N VAL A 96 0.19 11.38 -10.72
CA VAL A 96 1.10 12.40 -11.27
C VAL A 96 2.48 12.32 -10.63
N TYR A 97 2.57 12.09 -9.31
CA TYR A 97 3.85 11.91 -8.64
C TYR A 97 4.60 10.69 -9.22
N LEU A 98 3.93 9.55 -9.35
CA LEU A 98 4.53 8.31 -9.85
C LEU A 98 4.91 8.35 -11.34
N GLU A 99 4.22 9.16 -12.15
CA GLU A 99 4.63 9.45 -13.53
C GLU A 99 5.95 10.22 -13.58
N ASN A 100 6.14 11.16 -12.64
CA ASN A 100 7.37 11.95 -12.54
C ASN A 100 8.50 11.23 -11.77
N HIS A 101 8.18 10.16 -11.04
CA HIS A 101 9.12 9.37 -10.24
C HIS A 101 9.06 7.88 -10.65
N PRO A 102 9.52 7.53 -11.86
CA PRO A 102 9.41 6.16 -12.38
C PRO A 102 10.16 5.12 -11.55
N GLY A 103 11.19 5.52 -10.79
CA GLY A 103 11.89 4.65 -9.84
C GLY A 103 10.99 4.18 -8.70
N ASP A 104 10.24 5.10 -8.09
CA ASP A 104 9.29 4.77 -7.01
C ASP A 104 8.16 3.89 -7.53
N ARG A 105 7.65 4.20 -8.74
CA ARG A 105 6.66 3.36 -9.42
C ARG A 105 7.16 1.94 -9.63
N ALA A 106 8.35 1.78 -10.24
CA ALA A 106 8.93 0.47 -10.50
C ALA A 106 9.18 -0.32 -9.19
N LEU A 107 9.57 0.37 -8.11
CA LEU A 107 9.76 -0.23 -6.81
C LEU A 107 8.45 -0.76 -6.22
N ILE A 108 7.38 0.04 -6.25
CA ILE A 108 6.05 -0.37 -5.79
C ILE A 108 5.53 -1.56 -6.61
N GLU A 109 5.65 -1.51 -7.94
CA GLU A 109 5.26 -2.60 -8.84
C GLU A 109 6.05 -3.88 -8.54
N SER A 110 7.37 -3.78 -8.39
CA SER A 110 8.25 -4.92 -8.07
C SER A 110 7.92 -5.56 -6.73
N LEU A 111 7.71 -4.76 -5.68
CA LEU A 111 7.33 -5.26 -4.36
C LEU A 111 5.95 -5.91 -4.39
N SER A 112 5.01 -5.33 -5.14
CA SER A 112 3.66 -5.87 -5.29
C SER A 112 3.67 -7.23 -5.98
N GLU A 113 4.46 -7.40 -7.06
CA GLU A 113 4.62 -8.69 -7.73
C GLU A 113 5.36 -9.72 -6.85
N GLN A 114 6.38 -9.33 -6.10
CA GLN A 114 7.04 -10.21 -5.12
C GLN A 114 6.05 -10.74 -4.08
N ILE A 115 5.24 -9.85 -3.49
CA ILE A 115 4.21 -10.22 -2.53
C ILE A 115 3.20 -11.17 -3.19
N LYS A 116 2.73 -10.85 -4.40
CA LYS A 116 1.79 -11.70 -5.15
C LYS A 116 2.33 -13.10 -5.39
N ASN A 117 3.60 -13.24 -5.76
CA ASN A 117 4.26 -14.53 -5.96
C ASN A 117 4.33 -15.32 -4.65
N LEU A 118 4.76 -14.68 -3.55
CA LEU A 118 4.77 -15.30 -2.22
C LEU A 118 3.37 -15.74 -1.78
N VAL A 119 2.33 -14.99 -2.12
CA VAL A 119 0.94 -15.37 -1.83
C VAL A 119 0.53 -16.62 -2.61
N SER A 120 0.92 -16.71 -3.89
CA SER A 120 0.65 -17.89 -4.73
C SER A 120 1.38 -19.13 -4.21
N GLU A 121 2.67 -19.02 -3.87
CA GLU A 121 3.49 -20.12 -3.32
C GLU A 121 2.93 -20.67 -2.00
N VAL A 122 2.29 -19.83 -1.19
CA VAL A 122 1.69 -20.22 0.10
C VAL A 122 0.25 -20.74 -0.07
N ALA A 123 -0.36 -20.56 -1.24
CA ALA A 123 -1.73 -20.98 -1.52
C ALA A 123 -1.83 -22.42 -2.08
N ASP A 124 -0.77 -22.91 -2.72
CA ASP A 124 -0.57 -24.30 -3.15
C ASP A 124 -0.17 -25.22 -1.98
#